data_AF-A0A3S4LCW6-F1
#
_entry.id   AF-A0A3S4LCW6-F1
#
_cell.length_a   1.000
_cell.length_b   1.000
_cell.length_c   1.000
_cell.angle_alpha   90.00
_cell.angle_beta   90.00
_cell.angle_gamma   90.00
#
_symmetry.space_group_name_H-M   'P 1'
#
loop_
_entity.id
_entity.type
_entity.pdbx_description
1 polymer ?
#
loop_
_entity_poly.entity_id
_entity_poly.type
_entity_poly.pdbx_seq_one_letter_code
_entity_poly.pdbx_strand_id
1 'polypeptide(L)'
;MLRIEDTDLERSTPEAIEAIMDGMNWLSLEWDEGPYYQTKRFDRYNAVIDQMLEEGTAYKCYCSKERLEALREEQMAKGEKPRYDGRCRHSHDHHADDDRALYVLLTRRKVLLFLTIRSVVRSSSATRNWMI
;
A
#
# COMPACT_ATOMS: atom_id res chain seq x y z
N MET A 1 -7.04 -15.53 -14.34
CA MET A 1 -6.40 -14.20 -14.49
C MET A 1 -4.96 -14.23 -14.01
N LEU A 2 -4.01 -13.79 -14.86
CA LEU A 2 -2.62 -13.50 -14.51
C LEU A 2 -2.41 -11.98 -14.38
N ARG A 3 -1.83 -11.54 -13.26
CA ARG A 3 -1.52 -10.13 -12.97
C ARG A 3 -0.07 -10.01 -12.50
N ILE A 4 0.67 -9.10 -13.12
CA ILE A 4 2.07 -8.84 -12.83
C ILE A 4 2.17 -7.57 -11.97
N GLU A 5 2.64 -7.73 -10.73
CA GLU A 5 2.82 -6.65 -9.74
C GLU A 5 4.18 -5.94 -9.96
N ASP A 6 4.30 -5.19 -11.06
CA ASP A 6 5.54 -4.55 -11.53
C ASP A 6 5.73 -3.10 -11.03
N THR A 7 5.05 -2.70 -9.96
CA THR A 7 5.16 -1.32 -9.43
C THR A 7 6.48 -1.03 -8.72
N ASP A 8 7.21 -2.06 -8.29
CA ASP A 8 8.51 -1.94 -7.64
C ASP A 8 9.63 -2.26 -8.65
N LEU A 9 10.09 -1.24 -9.37
CA LEU A 9 11.01 -1.40 -10.50
C LEU A 9 12.38 -1.99 -10.09
N GLU A 10 12.80 -1.80 -8.84
CA GLU A 10 14.06 -2.38 -8.34
C GLU A 10 13.95 -3.90 -8.16
N ARG A 11 12.75 -4.42 -7.86
CA ARG A 11 12.52 -5.87 -7.67
C ARG A 11 11.88 -6.56 -8.87
N SER A 12 11.16 -5.82 -9.72
CA SER A 12 10.39 -6.35 -10.84
C SER A 12 11.13 -6.16 -12.16
N THR A 13 12.32 -6.76 -12.28
CA THR A 13 13.12 -6.66 -13.51
C THR A 13 12.48 -7.46 -14.65
N PRO A 14 12.73 -7.11 -15.92
CA PRO A 14 12.23 -7.89 -17.06
C PRO A 14 12.61 -9.36 -17.00
N GLU A 15 13.83 -9.66 -16.56
CA GLU A 15 14.36 -11.02 -16.42
C GLU A 15 13.60 -11.81 -15.34
N ALA A 16 13.25 -11.16 -14.22
CA ALA A 16 12.45 -11.80 -13.18
C ALA A 16 11.04 -12.13 -13.67
N ILE A 17 10.44 -11.25 -14.48
CA ILE A 17 9.13 -11.47 -15.09
C ILE A 17 9.21 -12.64 -16.09
N GLU A 18 10.21 -12.65 -16.97
CA GLU A 18 10.43 -13.72 -17.96
C GLU A 18 10.61 -15.08 -17.28
N ALA A 19 11.45 -15.17 -16.24
CA ALA A 19 11.65 -16.40 -15.49
C ALA A 19 10.35 -16.95 -14.87
N ILE A 20 9.43 -16.08 -14.44
CA ILE A 20 8.10 -16.48 -13.96
C ILE A 20 7.26 -17.03 -15.11
N MET A 21 7.23 -16.34 -16.26
CA MET A 21 6.46 -16.76 -17.43
C MET A 21 6.95 -18.12 -17.96
N ASP A 22 8.26 -18.31 -18.03
CA ASP A 22 8.88 -19.57 -18.45
C ASP A 22 8.57 -20.70 -17.48
N GLY A 23 8.64 -20.44 -16.17
CA GLY A 23 8.24 -21.41 -15.15
C GLY A 23 6.77 -21.81 -15.27
N MET A 24 5.88 -20.85 -15.55
CA MET A 24 4.46 -21.14 -15.78
C MET A 24 4.23 -21.96 -17.04
N ASN A 25 4.89 -21.60 -18.15
CA ASN A 25 4.81 -22.34 -19.42
C ASN A 25 5.33 -23.77 -19.26
N TRP A 26 6.46 -23.94 -18.56
CA TRP A 26 7.04 -25.26 -18.29
C TRP A 26 6.08 -26.16 -17.49
N LEU A 27 5.36 -25.59 -16.53
CA LEU A 27 4.34 -26.28 -15.75
C LEU A 27 2.98 -26.41 -16.48
N SER A 28 2.85 -25.87 -17.69
CA SER A 28 1.58 -25.78 -18.44
C SER A 28 0.47 -25.09 -17.62
N LEU A 29 0.85 -24.07 -16.84
CA LEU A 29 -0.08 -23.24 -16.06
C LEU A 29 -0.60 -22.10 -16.94
N GLU A 30 -1.64 -22.40 -17.71
CA GLU A 30 -2.33 -21.42 -18.55
C GLU A 30 -3.18 -20.45 -17.70
N TRP A 31 -3.44 -19.27 -18.24
CA TRP A 31 -4.34 -18.27 -17.63
C TRP A 31 -5.41 -17.82 -18.62
N ASP A 32 -6.64 -17.67 -18.13
CA ASP A 32 -7.78 -17.29 -18.98
C ASP A 32 -7.79 -15.79 -19.36
N GLU A 33 -7.18 -14.95 -18.52
CA GLU A 33 -7.18 -13.49 -18.68
C GLU A 33 -5.80 -12.92 -18.32
N GLY A 34 -5.27 -11.98 -19.11
CA GLY A 34 -3.97 -11.33 -18.87
C GLY A 34 -2.85 -11.77 -19.84
N PRO A 35 -1.57 -11.47 -19.54
CA PRO A 35 -1.08 -10.82 -18.33
C PRO A 35 -1.42 -9.32 -18.25
N TYR A 36 -1.89 -8.88 -17.08
CA TYR A 36 -2.10 -7.45 -16.78
C TYR A 36 -0.95 -6.87 -15.97
N TYR A 37 -0.33 -5.82 -16.47
CA TYR A 37 0.77 -5.10 -15.80
C TYR A 37 0.20 -3.95 -14.97
N GLN A 38 0.62 -3.82 -13.71
CA GLN A 38 0.15 -2.77 -12.81
C GLN A 38 0.68 -1.39 -13.20
N THR A 39 1.89 -1.31 -13.75
CA THR A 39 2.47 -0.05 -14.26
C THR A 39 1.60 0.60 -15.35
N LYS A 40 0.88 -0.21 -16.14
CA LYS A 40 -0.04 0.27 -17.19
C LYS A 40 -1.37 0.80 -16.65
N ARG A 41 -1.58 0.79 -15.33
CA ARG A 41 -2.85 1.14 -14.67
C ARG A 41 -2.76 2.37 -13.77
N PHE A 42 -1.66 3.13 -13.84
CA PHE A 42 -1.46 4.32 -13.01
C PHE A 42 -2.59 5.35 -13.16
N ASP A 43 -3.15 5.54 -14.35
CA ASP A 43 -4.31 6.44 -14.55
C ASP A 43 -5.50 6.05 -13.69
N ARG A 44 -5.80 4.75 -13.58
CA ARG A 44 -6.88 4.25 -12.72
C ARG A 44 -6.56 4.48 -11.25
N TYR A 45 -5.31 4.29 -10.82
CA TYR A 45 -4.93 4.53 -9.43
C TYR A 45 -5.00 6.00 -9.07
N ASN A 46 -4.54 6.89 -9.94
CA ASN A 46 -4.66 8.34 -9.76
C ASN A 46 -6.13 8.74 -9.60
N ALA A 47 -7.02 8.26 -10.47
CA ALA A 47 -8.46 8.55 -10.35
C ALA A 47 -9.07 8.05 -9.02
N VAL A 48 -8.66 6.88 -8.53
CA VAL A 48 -9.12 6.37 -7.21
C VAL A 48 -8.53 7.20 -6.06
N ILE A 49 -7.27 7.61 -6.18
CA ILE A 49 -6.60 8.46 -5.18
C ILE A 49 -7.32 9.80 -5.06
N ASP A 50 -7.62 10.44 -6.18
CA ASP A 50 -8.33 11.72 -6.22
C ASP A 50 -9.70 11.58 -5.55
N GLN A 51 -10.45 10.53 -5.90
CA GLN A 51 -11.72 10.20 -5.25
C GLN A 51 -11.54 10.00 -3.73
N MET A 52 -10.53 9.25 -3.29
CA MET A 52 -10.30 9.00 -1.86
C MET A 52 -9.90 10.26 -1.09
N LEU A 53 -9.18 11.19 -1.74
CA LEU A 53 -8.86 12.49 -1.17
C LEU A 53 -10.10 13.36 -1.05
N GLU A 54 -10.94 13.40 -2.08
CA GLU A 54 -12.22 14.13 -2.11
C GLU A 54 -13.20 13.62 -1.05
N GLU A 55 -13.35 12.30 -0.94
CA GLU A 55 -14.17 11.65 0.09
C GLU A 55 -13.58 11.77 1.51
N GLY A 56 -12.36 12.30 1.63
CA GLY A 56 -11.64 12.41 2.90
C GLY A 56 -11.28 11.04 3.49
N THR A 57 -11.32 9.96 2.72
CA THR A 57 -10.91 8.61 3.15
C THR A 57 -9.40 8.40 3.07
N ALA A 58 -8.67 9.33 2.44
CA ALA A 58 -7.21 9.44 2.46
C ALA A 58 -6.74 10.86 2.81
N TYR A 59 -5.44 11.03 3.01
CA TYR A 59 -4.77 12.32 3.17
C TYR A 59 -3.32 12.23 2.68
N LYS A 60 -2.76 13.37 2.30
CA LYS A 60 -1.35 13.50 1.91
C LYS A 60 -0.48 13.62 3.16
N CYS A 61 0.61 12.87 3.21
CA CYS A 61 1.61 12.90 4.27
C CYS A 61 2.94 13.43 3.71
N TYR A 62 3.45 14.46 4.34
CA TYR A 62 4.70 15.14 3.98
C TYR A 62 5.82 14.89 5.00
N CYS A 63 5.65 13.86 5.85
CA CYS A 63 6.67 13.51 6.83
C CYS A 63 7.93 13.01 6.12
N SER A 64 9.08 13.61 6.45
CA SER A 64 10.37 13.13 5.94
C SER A 64 10.70 11.74 6.46
N LYS A 65 11.57 11.02 5.74
CA LYS A 65 12.04 9.70 6.13
C LYS A 65 12.77 9.75 7.47
N GLU A 66 13.58 10.78 7.69
CA GLU A 66 14.38 10.98 8.91
C GLU A 66 13.47 11.14 10.13
N ARG A 67 12.36 11.89 9.99
CA ARG A 67 11.36 12.01 11.06
C ARG A 67 10.74 10.65 11.39
N LEU A 68 10.36 9.88 10.36
CA LEU A 68 9.72 8.58 10.55
C LEU A 68 10.67 7.58 11.19
N GLU A 69 11.96 7.63 10.87
CA GLU A 69 12.99 6.80 11.49
C GLU A 69 13.19 7.18 12.96
N ALA A 70 13.33 8.48 13.27
CA ALA A 70 13.44 8.94 14.65
C ALA A 70 12.21 8.54 15.50
N LEU A 71 11.01 8.64 14.94
CA LEU A 71 9.77 8.17 15.60
C LEU A 71 9.82 6.66 15.87
N ARG A 72 10.29 5.88 14.88
CA ARG A 72 10.43 4.43 15.01
C ARG A 72 11.41 4.08 16.12
N GLU A 73 12.60 4.70 16.14
CA GLU A 73 13.63 4.49 17.16
C GLU A 73 13.12 4.86 18.56
N GLU A 74 12.42 5.99 18.69
CA GLU A 74 11.82 6.43 19.96
C GLU A 74 10.80 5.40 20.49
N GLN A 75 9.90 4.92 19.62
CA GLN A 75 8.90 3.90 19.98
C GLN A 75 9.58 2.58 20.37
N MET A 76 10.61 2.16 19.64
CA MET A 76 11.37 0.95 19.97
C MET A 76 12.09 1.08 21.33
N ALA A 77 12.69 2.24 21.61
CA ALA A 77 13.35 2.51 22.89
C ALA A 77 12.38 2.47 24.08
N LYS A 78 11.10 2.82 23.85
CA LYS A 78 10.02 2.73 24.83
C LYS A 78 9.39 1.33 24.93
N GLY A 79 9.84 0.36 24.13
CA GLY A 79 9.23 -0.96 24.04
C GLY A 79 7.84 -0.97 23.40
N GLU A 80 7.48 0.10 22.70
CA GLU A 80 6.22 0.23 21.96
C GLU A 80 6.34 -0.43 20.59
N LYS A 81 5.20 -0.81 20.01
CA LYS A 81 5.16 -1.27 18.61
C LYS A 81 5.32 -0.05 17.70
N PRO A 82 6.32 -0.03 16.80
CA PRO A 82 6.51 1.12 15.93
C PRO A 82 5.33 1.32 14.98
N ARG A 83 4.78 2.52 14.98
CA ARG A 83 3.64 2.91 14.15
C ARG A 83 3.68 4.39 13.83
N TYR A 84 3.13 4.75 12.67
CA TYR A 84 2.95 6.16 12.35
C TYR A 84 2.01 6.83 13.35
N ASP A 85 2.37 8.03 13.79
CA ASP A 85 1.68 8.78 14.85
C ASP A 85 0.50 9.61 14.34
N GLY A 86 0.27 9.65 13.03
CA GLY A 86 -0.88 10.35 12.45
C GLY A 86 -0.70 11.87 12.35
N ARG A 87 0.53 12.40 12.45
CA ARG A 87 0.79 13.86 12.45
C ARG A 87 0.10 14.61 11.32
N CYS A 88 0.15 14.10 10.08
CA CYS A 88 -0.45 14.76 8.92
C CYS A 88 -1.96 14.51 8.78
N ARG A 89 -2.60 13.76 9.69
CA ARG A 89 -4.02 13.38 9.54
C ARG A 89 -4.96 14.57 9.70
N HIS A 90 -4.67 15.44 10.66
CA HIS A 90 -5.51 16.61 10.98
C HIS A 90 -4.84 17.93 10.65
N SER A 91 -3.55 17.89 10.31
CA SER A 91 -2.84 19.06 9.86
C SER A 91 -3.36 19.45 8.47
N HIS A 92 -3.96 20.64 8.42
CA HIS A 92 -4.17 21.41 7.19
C HIS A 92 -2.96 22.33 6.95
N ASP A 93 -1.78 21.98 7.47
CA ASP A 93 -0.58 22.74 7.15
C ASP A 93 -0.41 22.63 5.63
N HIS A 94 -0.79 23.72 4.97
CA HIS A 94 -0.54 23.95 3.58
C HIS A 94 0.98 23.99 3.44
N HIS A 95 1.59 22.82 3.27
CA HIS A 95 2.79 22.76 2.47
C HIS A 95 2.38 23.42 1.16
N ALA A 96 2.98 24.58 0.87
CA ALA A 96 2.61 25.44 -0.25
C ALA A 96 2.26 24.59 -1.46
N ASP A 97 1.30 25.04 -2.28
CA ASP A 97 0.85 24.44 -3.54
C ASP A 97 1.98 24.37 -4.60
N ASP A 98 3.19 24.00 -4.20
CA ASP A 98 4.22 23.50 -5.05
C ASP A 98 3.84 22.06 -5.41
N ASP A 99 3.31 21.90 -6.62
CA ASP A 99 3.01 20.63 -7.28
C ASP A 99 4.19 19.62 -7.27
N ARG A 100 5.37 20.04 -6.82
CA ARG A 100 6.60 19.22 -6.73
C ARG A 100 6.87 18.64 -5.33
N ALA A 101 6.09 19.00 -4.30
CA ALA A 101 6.28 18.43 -2.98
C ALA A 101 6.01 16.91 -3.01
N LEU A 102 7.05 16.10 -2.78
CA LEU A 102 6.90 14.65 -2.65
C LEU A 102 6.07 14.33 -1.40
N TYR A 103 4.98 13.58 -1.57
CA TYR A 103 4.12 13.13 -0.50
C TYR A 103 3.77 11.65 -0.65
N VAL A 104 3.39 11.03 0.47
CA VAL A 104 2.83 9.67 0.50
C VAL A 104 1.35 9.76 0.86
N LEU A 105 0.52 8.97 0.19
CA LEU A 105 -0.92 8.88 0.50
C LEU A 105 -1.16 7.88 1.63
N LEU A 106 -1.80 8.36 2.70
CA LEU A 106 -2.19 7.54 3.82
C LEU A 106 -3.72 7.45 3.90
N THR A 107 -4.22 6.25 4.13
CA THR A 107 -5.66 6.04 4.31
C THR A 107 -6.09 6.39 5.74
N ARG A 108 -7.28 6.98 5.87
CA ARG A 108 -7.93 7.18 7.17
C ARG A 108 -8.60 5.89 7.59
N ARG A 109 -7.84 4.91 8.07
CA ARG A 109 -8.45 3.74 8.72
C ARG A 109 -9.28 4.20 9.92
N LYS A 110 -10.55 3.81 9.95
CA LYS A 110 -11.38 3.83 11.16
C LYS A 110 -10.86 2.73 12.07
N VAL A 111 -10.32 3.12 13.23
CA VAL A 111 -9.61 2.24 14.18
C VAL A 111 -10.57 1.30 14.93
N LEU A 112 -11.89 1.42 14.73
CA LEU A 112 -12.87 0.52 15.32
C LEU A 112 -13.84 -0.02 14.25
N LEU A 113 -13.37 -0.97 13.45
CA LEU A 113 -14.23 -1.82 12.65
C LEU A 113 -13.83 -3.27 12.90
N PHE A 114 -14.71 -4.04 13.55
CA PHE A 114 -14.53 -5.49 13.65
C PHE A 114 -14.78 -6.09 12.27
N LEU A 115 -13.71 -6.25 11.48
CA LEU A 115 -13.78 -6.94 10.20
C LEU A 115 -13.59 -8.44 10.43
N THR A 116 -14.67 -9.20 10.37
CA THR A 116 -14.60 -10.67 10.40
C THR A 116 -14.28 -11.18 9.01
N ILE A 117 -13.05 -11.60 8.77
CA ILE A 117 -12.65 -12.26 7.53
C ILE A 117 -12.76 -13.77 7.73
N ARG A 118 -13.60 -14.43 6.95
CA ARG A 118 -13.69 -15.89 6.91
C ARG A 118 -12.68 -16.40 5.88
N SER A 119 -11.63 -17.06 6.35
CA SER A 119 -10.67 -17.74 5.48
C SER A 119 -11.25 -19.06 4.99
N VAL A 120 -11.00 -19.41 3.73
CA VAL A 120 -11.37 -20.72 3.17
C VAL A 120 -10.37 -21.82 3.58
N VAL A 121 -9.15 -21.45 4.00
CA VAL A 121 -8.09 -22.39 4.38
C VAL A 121 -7.95 -22.53 5.89
N ARG A 122 -8.19 -21.46 6.65
CA ARG A 122 -8.14 -21.50 8.12
C ARG A 122 -9.53 -21.75 8.68
N SER A 123 -9.69 -22.84 9.43
CA SER A 123 -10.97 -23.30 10.00
C SER A 123 -11.59 -22.33 11.01
N SER A 124 -10.84 -21.35 11.52
CA SER A 124 -11.35 -20.31 12.42
C SER A 124 -11.51 -18.96 11.71
N SER A 125 -12.66 -18.31 11.94
CA SER A 125 -12.83 -16.89 11.62
C SER A 125 -11.92 -16.08 12.53
N ALA A 126 -10.95 -15.37 11.95
CA ALA A 126 -10.07 -14.51 12.72
C ALA A 126 -10.69 -13.12 12.85
N THR A 127 -11.31 -12.85 13.98
CA THR A 127 -11.61 -11.47 14.39
C THR A 127 -10.29 -10.87 14.86
N ARG A 128 -9.52 -10.30 13.93
CA ARG A 128 -8.30 -9.58 14.28
C ARG A 128 -8.66 -8.13 14.58
N ASN A 129 -8.27 -7.67 15.76
CA ASN A 129 -8.16 -6.24 16.00
C ASN A 129 -7.00 -5.76 15.12
N TRP A 130 -7.32 -5.23 13.94
CA TRP A 130 -6.32 -4.70 13.01
C TRP A 130 -5.83 -3.36 13.54
N MET A 131 -4.90 -3.41 14.49
CA MET A 131 -4.01 -2.30 14.79
C MET A 131 -2.93 -2.34 13.70
N ILE A 132 -3.20 -1.74 12.54
CA ILE A 132 -2.17 -1.37 11.56
C ILE A 132 -1.73 0.05 11.90
#